data_AF-A0A1I3QXN4-F1
#
_entry.id   AF-A0A1I3QXN4-F1
#
_cell.length_a   1.000
_cell.length_b   1.000
_cell.length_c   1.000
_cell.angle_alpha   90.00
_cell.angle_beta   90.00
_cell.angle_gamma   90.00
#
_symmetry.space_group_name_H-M   'P 1'
#
loop_
_entity.id
_entity.type
_entity.pdbx_description
1 polymer ?
#
loop_
_entity_poly.entity_id
_entity_poly.type
_entity_poly.pdbx_seq_one_letter_code
_entity_poly.pdbx_strand_id
1 'polypeptide(L)' 'MERSLLIELARDKYVERCKQRAFDHLDRGDLKNAVASFVGNMNARPDCELPSYLATLGALLLTANDAFGWRTLIKGLR' A
#
# COMPACT_ATOMS: atom_id res chain seq x y z
N MET A 1 18.27 -19.19 -9.05
CA MET A 1 18.41 -17.72 -9.17
C MET A 1 17.26 -17.12 -9.96
N GLU A 2 17.00 -17.59 -11.19
CA GLU A 2 15.91 -17.11 -12.06
C GLU A 2 14.51 -17.16 -11.44
N ARG A 3 14.14 -18.26 -10.76
CA ARG A 3 12.84 -18.39 -10.08
C ARG A 3 12.62 -17.36 -8.97
N SER A 4 13.67 -16.97 -8.23
CA SER A 4 13.56 -15.96 -7.16
C SER A 4 13.26 -14.59 -7.74
N LEU A 5 13.97 -14.23 -8.82
CA LEU A 5 13.79 -12.97 -9.54
C LEU A 5 12.39 -12.85 -10.15
N LEU A 6 11.84 -13.96 -10.67
CA LEU A 6 10.47 -13.98 -11.18
C LEU A 6 9.42 -13.77 -10.09
N ILE A 7 9.66 -14.29 -8.88
CA ILE A 7 8.78 -14.09 -7.71
C ILE A 7 8.85 -12.64 -7.24
N GLU A 8 10.05 -12.07 -7.12
CA GLU A 8 10.26 -10.66 -6.76
C GLU A 8 9.59 -9.73 -7.77
N LEU A 9 9.78 -9.95 -9.07
CA LEU A 9 9.13 -9.16 -10.12
C LEU A 9 7.60 -9.26 -10.07
N ALA A 10 7.07 -10.45 -9.74
CA ALA A 10 5.63 -10.64 -9.57
C ALA A 10 5.09 -9.91 -8.34
N ARG A 11 5.86 -9.88 -7.23
CA ARG A 11 5.56 -9.11 -6.03
C ARG A 11 5.54 -7.62 -6.32
N ASP A 12 6.60 -7.09 -6.93
CA ASP A 12 6.72 -5.66 -7.22
C ASP A 12 5.59 -5.18 -8.15
N LYS A 13 5.26 -5.94 -9.20
CA LYS A 13 4.10 -5.65 -10.07
C LYS A 13 2.77 -5.69 -9.32
N TYR A 14 2.64 -6.55 -8.31
CA TYR A 14 1.45 -6.61 -7.47
C TYR A 14 1.35 -5.35 -6.60
N VAL A 15 2.44 -4.98 -5.92
CA VAL A 15 2.53 -3.79 -5.09
C VAL A 15 2.21 -2.53 -5.90
N GLU A 16 2.80 -2.36 -7.10
CA GLU A 16 2.53 -1.19 -7.95
C GLU A 16 1.06 -1.06 -8.35
N ARG A 17 0.36 -2.17 -8.63
CA ARG A 17 -1.09 -2.13 -8.88
C ARG A 17 -1.88 -1.73 -7.64
N CYS A 18 -1.46 -2.17 -6.46
CA CYS A 18 -2.10 -1.79 -5.19
C CYS A 18 -1.92 -0.29 -4.94
N LYS A 19 -0.70 0.23 -5.17
CA LYS A 19 -0.39 1.67 -5.07
C LYS A 19 -1.25 2.49 -6.03
N GLN A 20 -1.34 2.10 -7.31
CA GLN A 20 -2.12 2.83 -8.31
C GLN A 20 -3.58 2.96 -7.90
N ARG A 21 -4.23 1.86 -7.49
CA ARG A 21 -5.63 1.89 -7.03
C ARG A 21 -5.82 2.82 -5.82
N ALA A 22 -4.89 2.80 -4.87
CA ALA A 22 -4.94 3.67 -3.71
C ALA A 22 -4.78 5.15 -4.10
N PHE A 23 -3.89 5.46 -5.05
CA PHE A 23 -3.74 6.81 -5.57
C PHE A 23 -5.00 7.29 -6.29
N ASP A 24 -5.68 6.43 -7.07
CA ASP A 24 -6.93 6.80 -7.74
C ASP A 24 -8.02 7.23 -6.73
N HIS A 25 -8.07 6.61 -5.55
CA HIS A 25 -8.96 7.04 -4.46
C HIS A 25 -8.49 8.35 -3.81
N LEU A 26 -7.19 8.50 -3.54
CA LEU A 26 -6.62 9.73 -2.97
C LEU A 26 -6.85 10.94 -3.90
N ASP A 27 -6.75 10.76 -5.21
CA ASP A 27 -6.98 11.81 -6.20
C ASP A 27 -8.46 12.26 -6.25
N ARG A 28 -9.37 11.41 -5.76
CA ARG A 28 -10.79 11.74 -5.56
C ARG A 28 -11.10 12.30 -4.16
N GLY A 29 -10.08 12.45 -3.30
CA GLY A 29 -10.25 12.85 -1.90
C GLY A 29 -10.81 11.75 -0.99
N ASP A 30 -10.83 10.50 -1.45
CA ASP A 30 -11.45 9.38 -0.77
C ASP A 30 -10.41 8.57 0.05
N LEU A 31 -9.96 9.17 1.16
CA LEU A 31 -8.93 8.58 2.01
C LEU A 31 -9.34 7.20 2.54
N LYS A 32 -10.60 7.04 2.95
CA LYS A 32 -11.08 5.78 3.55
C LYS A 32 -10.95 4.62 2.56
N ASN A 33 -11.42 4.81 1.32
CA ASN A 33 -11.31 3.75 0.32
C ASN A 33 -9.87 3.59 -0.19
N ALA A 34 -9.05 4.64 -0.20
CA ALA A 34 -7.62 4.50 -0.48
C ALA A 34 -6.94 3.55 0.51
N VAL A 35 -7.17 3.74 1.81
CA VAL A 35 -6.59 2.90 2.86
C VAL A 35 -7.15 1.48 2.81
N ALA A 36 -8.48 1.33 2.73
CA ALA A 36 -9.11 0.01 2.71
C ALA A 36 -8.67 -0.82 1.49
N SER A 37 -8.61 -0.19 0.31
CA SER A 37 -8.13 -0.82 -0.92
C SER A 37 -6.65 -1.19 -0.81
N PHE A 38 -5.81 -0.30 -0.30
CA PHE A 38 -4.38 -0.58 -0.19
C PHE A 38 -4.09 -1.71 0.80
N VAL A 39 -4.52 -1.56 2.06
CA VAL A 39 -4.24 -2.53 3.13
C VAL A 39 -4.90 -3.87 2.82
N GLY A 40 -6.14 -3.88 2.32
CA GLY A 40 -6.83 -5.11 1.93
C GLY A 40 -6.11 -5.88 0.83
N ASN A 41 -5.63 -5.18 -0.21
CA ASN A 41 -4.86 -5.84 -1.27
C ASN A 41 -3.49 -6.33 -0.76
N MET A 42 -2.78 -5.57 0.07
CA MET A 42 -1.48 -6.00 0.62
C MET A 42 -1.64 -7.24 1.51
N ASN A 43 -2.65 -7.27 2.38
CA ASN A 43 -2.91 -8.40 3.28
C ASN A 43 -3.46 -9.65 2.56
N ALA A 44 -3.90 -9.54 1.30
CA ALA A 44 -4.29 -10.70 0.50
C ALA A 44 -3.09 -11.56 0.07
N ARG A 45 -1.85 -11.07 0.29
CA ARG A 45 -0.61 -11.72 -0.08
C ARG A 45 0.41 -11.67 1.08
N PRO A 46 0.77 -12.82 1.69
CA PRO A 46 1.70 -12.84 2.82
C PRO A 46 3.07 -12.21 2.54
N ASP A 47 3.55 -12.27 1.29
CA ASP A 47 4.81 -11.67 0.86
C ASP A 47 4.72 -10.13 0.67
N CYS A 48 3.51 -9.56 0.77
CA CYS A 48 3.23 -8.14 0.60
C CYS A 48 2.69 -7.48 1.89
N GLU A 49 2.57 -8.21 2.99
CA GLU A 49 2.02 -7.67 4.24
C GLU A 49 2.83 -6.45 4.72
N LEU A 50 2.12 -5.44 5.21
CA LEU A 50 2.75 -4.26 5.78
C LEU A 50 3.46 -4.62 7.09
N PRO A 51 4.74 -4.26 7.25
CA PRO A 51 5.41 -4.32 8.55
C PRO A 51 4.59 -3.61 9.63
N SER A 52 4.57 -4.16 10.84
CA SER A 52 3.73 -3.67 11.95
C SER A 52 3.92 -2.18 12.24
N TYR A 53 5.14 -1.66 12.16
CA TYR A 53 5.42 -0.24 12.37
C TYR A 53 4.80 0.65 11.29
N LEU A 54 4.74 0.20 10.03
CA LEU A 54 4.07 0.93 8.94
C LEU A 54 2.55 0.81 9.04
N ALA A 55 2.03 -0.32 9.50
CA ALA A 55 0.60 -0.46 9.79
C ALA A 55 0.16 0.52 10.90
N THR A 56 0.95 0.65 11.98
CA THR A 56 0.72 1.62 13.05
C THR A 56 0.81 3.06 12.53
N LEU A 57 1.84 3.39 11.74
CA LEU A 57 1.95 4.71 11.11
C LEU A 57 0.74 5.02 10.22
N GLY A 58 0.29 4.06 9.41
CA GLY A 58 -0.90 4.19 8.59
C GLY A 58 -2.17 4.45 9.42
N ALA A 59 -2.34 3.73 10.54
CA ALA A 59 -3.46 3.95 11.45
C ALA A 59 -3.46 5.37 12.05
N LEU A 60 -2.28 5.88 12.44
CA LEU A 60 -2.13 7.25 12.94
C LEU A 60 -2.50 8.28 11.87
N LEU A 61 -1.98 8.10 10.64
CA LEU A 61 -2.29 8.97 9.50
C LEU A 61 -3.78 8.95 9.14
N LEU A 62 -4.42 7.78 9.20
CA LEU A 62 -5.86 7.67 8.96
C LEU A 62 -6.66 8.41 10.03
N THR A 63 -6.26 8.26 11.30
CA THR A 63 -6.90 8.94 12.44
C THR A 63 -6.77 10.46 12.33
N ALA A 64 -5.62 10.95 11.84
CA ALA A 64 -5.38 12.36 11.58
C ALA A 64 -6.04 12.88 10.29
N ASN A 65 -6.73 12.02 9.51
CA ASN A 65 -7.24 12.33 8.17
C ASN A 65 -6.14 12.88 7.23
N ASP A 66 -4.90 12.42 7.41
CA ASP A 66 -3.73 12.90 6.67
C ASP A 66 -3.56 12.12 5.36
N ALA A 67 -4.27 12.59 4.33
CA ALA A 67 -4.17 12.02 2.99
C ALA A 67 -2.77 12.19 2.36
N PHE A 68 -2.06 13.27 2.70
CA PHE A 68 -0.72 13.52 2.17
C PHE A 68 0.31 12.56 2.78
N GLY A 69 0.25 12.35 4.09
CA GLY A 69 1.06 11.36 4.78
C GLY A 69 0.79 9.95 4.27
N TRP A 70 -0.47 9.58 4.05
CA TRP A 70 -0.82 8.30 3.43
C TRP A 70 -0.24 8.13 2.03
N ARG A 71 -0.30 9.19 1.21
CA ARG A 71 0.31 9.18 -0.13
C ARG A 71 1.82 8.95 -0.06
N THR A 72 2.48 9.61 0.90
CA THR A 72 3.93 9.50 1.11
C THR A 72 4.31 8.10 1.58
N LEU A 73 3.55 7.52 2.52
CA LEU A 73 3.73 6.16 2.98
C LEU A 73 3.64 5.15 1.83
N ILE A 74 2.59 5.24 1.01
CA ILE A 74 2.36 4.32 -0.13
C ILE A 74 3.50 4.43 -1.16
N LYS A 75 3.98 5.65 -1.45
CA LYS A 75 5.11 5.86 -2.37
C LYS A 75 6.41 5.20 -1.90
N GLY A 76 6.65 5.15 -0.59
CA GLY A 76 7.88 4.61 -0.01
C GLY A 76 7.98 3.08 0.03
N LEU A 77 6.88 2.36 -0.23
CA LEU A 77 6.86 0.89 -0.19
C LEU A 77 7.51 0.27 -1.43
N ARG A 78 8.06 -0.94 -1.30
CA ARG A 78 8.65 -1.72 -2.41
C ARG A 78 8.05 -3.11 -2.49
#